data_AF-A0A5P0YTD2-F1
#
_entry.id   AF-A0A5P0YTD2-F1
#
_cell.length_a   1.000
_cell.length_b   1.000
_cell.length_c   1.000
_cell.angle_alpha   90.00
_cell.angle_beta   90.00
_cell.angle_gamma   90.00
#
_symmetry.space_group_name_H-M   'P 1'
#
loop_
_entity.id
_entity.type
_entity.pdbx_description
1 polymer ?
#
loop_
_entity_poly.entity_id
_entity_poly.type
_entity_poly.pdbx_seq_one_letter_code
_entity_poly.pdbx_strand_id
1 'polypeptide(L)' 'MTILPLLIGPFRSVLLVALLAPALLVALIATVPALAVLPFLTGGTDRAVRLLRAHNAYLRTLLATSPPTR' A
#
# COMPACT_ATOMS: atom_id res chain seq x y z
N MET A 1 12.46 23.33 -28.53
CA MET A 1 12.06 21.90 -28.58
C MET A 1 12.30 21.27 -27.21
N THR A 2 11.40 21.44 -26.26
CA THR A 2 11.63 21.08 -24.84
C THR A 2 10.35 20.66 -24.10
N ILE A 3 9.36 20.11 -24.82
CA ILE A 3 8.07 19.69 -24.25
C ILE A 3 8.11 18.20 -23.82
N LEU A 4 9.05 17.43 -24.38
CA LEU A 4 9.15 15.98 -24.20
C LEU A 4 9.45 15.51 -22.76
N PRO A 5 10.35 16.13 -21.95
CA PRO A 5 10.62 15.62 -20.60
C PRO A 5 9.47 15.85 -19.61
N LEU A 6 8.62 16.86 -19.85
CA LEU A 6 7.50 17.19 -18.98
C LEU A 6 6.33 16.19 -19.12
N LEU A 7 6.15 15.61 -20.30
CA LEU A 7 5.11 14.60 -20.56
C LEU A 7 5.51 13.19 -20.10
N ILE A 8 6.81 12.87 -20.03
CA ILE A 8 7.29 11.53 -19.63
C ILE A 8 7.01 11.26 -18.14
N GLY A 9 7.10 12.28 -17.28
CA GLY A 9 6.78 12.17 -15.85
C GLY A 9 5.36 11.64 -15.57
N PRO A 10 4.30 12.32 -16.04
CA PRO A 10 2.92 11.89 -15.84
C PRO A 10 2.61 10.58 -16.57
N PHE A 11 3.16 10.36 -17.78
CA PHE A 11 2.91 9.11 -18.52
C PHE A 11 3.50 7.88 -17.80
N ARG A 12 4.69 8.02 -17.20
CA ARG A 12 5.29 6.98 -16.37
C ARG A 12 4.47 6.70 -15.11
N SER A 13 3.97 7.74 -14.43
CA SER A 13 3.09 7.57 -13.27
C SER A 13 1.77 6.89 -13.64
N VAL A 14 1.15 7.28 -14.76
CA VAL A 14 -0.07 6.64 -15.26
C VAL A 14 0.18 5.18 -15.61
N LEU A 15 1.29 4.87 -16.28
CA LEU A 15 1.67 3.49 -16.60
C LEU A 15 1.90 2.64 -15.34
N LEU A 16 2.63 3.19 -14.35
CA LEU A 16 2.86 2.53 -13.07
C LEU A 16 1.56 2.28 -12.31
N VAL A 17 0.66 3.28 -12.26
CA VAL A 17 -0.65 3.13 -11.61
C VAL A 17 -1.52 2.15 -12.38
N ALA A 18 -1.55 2.20 -13.71
CA ALA A 18 -2.33 1.28 -14.53
C ALA A 18 -1.85 -0.18 -14.39
N LEU A 19 -0.55 -0.39 -14.15
CA LEU A 19 0.01 -1.72 -13.92
C LEU A 19 -0.19 -2.20 -12.47
N LEU A 20 -0.05 -1.30 -11.49
CA LEU A 20 -0.07 -1.65 -10.07
C LEU A 20 -1.49 -1.69 -9.49
N ALA A 21 -2.37 -0.77 -9.89
CA ALA A 21 -3.72 -0.65 -9.35
C ALA A 21 -4.58 -1.93 -9.51
N PRO A 22 -4.55 -2.66 -10.65
CA PRO A 22 -5.30 -3.90 -10.78
C PRO A 22 -4.83 -4.97 -9.79
N ALA A 23 -3.52 -5.16 -9.66
CA ALA A 23 -2.95 -6.11 -8.71
C ALA A 23 -3.25 -5.72 -7.26
N LEU A 24 -3.21 -4.41 -6.96
CA LEU A 24 -3.55 -3.88 -5.64
C LEU A 24 -5.03 -4.10 -5.30
N LEU A 25 -5.93 -3.91 -6.27
CA LEU A 25 -7.36 -4.16 -6.10
C LEU A 25 -7.65 -5.64 -5.82
N VAL A 26 -7.02 -6.55 -6.56
CA VAL A 26 -7.15 -8.00 -6.31
C VAL A 26 -6.62 -8.35 -4.92
N ALA A 27 -5.46 -7.82 -4.54
CA ALA A 27 -4.89 -8.05 -3.22
C ALA A 27 -5.81 -7.50 -2.11
N LEU A 28 -6.41 -6.32 -2.29
CA LEU A 28 -7.37 -5.75 -1.35
C LEU A 28 -8.62 -6.63 -1.21
N ILE A 29 -9.22 -7.06 -2.32
CA ILE A 29 -10.42 -7.91 -2.31
C ILE A 29 -10.15 -9.25 -1.63
N ALA A 30 -8.94 -9.81 -1.76
CA ALA A 30 -8.57 -11.05 -1.07
C ALA A 30 -8.25 -10.83 0.41
N THR A 31 -7.56 -9.73 0.74
CA THR A 31 -7.00 -9.51 2.08
C THR A 31 -8.01 -8.88 3.04
N VAL A 32 -8.88 -7.98 2.57
CA VAL A 32 -9.87 -7.29 3.42
C VAL A 32 -10.86 -8.25 4.07
N PRO A 33 -11.48 -9.21 3.35
CA PRO A 33 -12.34 -10.22 3.97
C PRO A 33 -11.56 -11.13 4.92
N ALA A 34 -10.33 -11.50 4.55
CA ALA A 34 -9.48 -12.32 5.41
C ALA A 34 -9.16 -11.63 6.74
N LEU A 35 -8.87 -10.33 6.72
CA LEU A 35 -8.66 -9.52 7.93
C LEU A 35 -9.96 -9.29 8.72
N ALA A 36 -11.10 -9.17 8.05
CA ALA A 36 -12.41 -9.05 8.70
C ALA A 36 -12.81 -10.36 9.41
N VAL A 37 -12.47 -11.52 8.84
CA VAL A 37 -12.77 -12.84 9.42
C VAL A 37 -11.73 -13.26 10.48
N LEU A 38 -10.48 -12.81 10.35
CA LEU A 38 -9.38 -13.16 11.25
C LEU A 38 -9.73 -13.07 12.75
N PRO A 39 -10.35 -11.99 13.28
CA PRO A 39 -10.64 -11.86 14.71
C PRO A 39 -11.68 -12.88 15.22
N PHE A 40 -12.48 -13.49 14.35
CA PHE A 40 -13.48 -14.50 14.69
C PHE A 40 -12.91 -15.93 14.72
N LEU A 41 -11.66 -16.11 14.28
CA LEU A 41 -10.92 -17.36 14.41
C LEU A 41 -10.31 -17.49 15.82
N THR A 42 -10.06 -18.73 16.26
CA THR A 42 -9.50 -19.00 17.59
C THR A 42 -8.13 -18.34 17.76
N GLY A 43 -7.98 -17.43 18.74
CA GLY A 43 -6.76 -16.61 18.93
C GLY A 43 -6.54 -15.54 17.85
N GLY A 44 -7.58 -15.26 17.05
CA GLY A 44 -7.55 -14.34 15.92
C GLY A 44 -7.37 -12.88 16.29
N THR A 45 -7.93 -12.45 17.43
CA THR A 45 -7.84 -11.08 17.94
C THR A 45 -6.40 -10.69 18.26
N ASP A 46 -5.66 -11.54 18.98
CA ASP A 46 -4.24 -11.29 19.28
C ASP A 46 -3.38 -11.28 18.02
N ARG A 47 -3.70 -12.13 17.03
CA ARG A 47 -3.00 -12.14 15.74
C ARG A 47 -3.29 -10.87 14.94
N ALA A 48 -4.54 -10.41 14.89
CA ALA A 48 -4.92 -9.17 14.22
C ALA A 48 -4.21 -7.96 14.86
N VAL A 49 -4.18 -7.88 16.19
CA VAL A 49 -3.51 -6.80 16.91
C VAL A 49 -2.00 -6.81 16.65
N ARG A 50 -1.35 -7.97 16.68
CA ARG A 50 0.09 -8.10 16.35
C ARG A 50 0.39 -7.67 14.92
N LEU A 51 -0.43 -8.09 13.96
CA LEU A 51 -0.27 -7.74 12.55
C LEU A 51 -0.44 -6.22 12.34
N LEU A 52 -1.48 -5.63 12.94
CA LEU A 52 -1.73 -4.20 12.84
C LEU A 52 -0.60 -3.38 13.46
N ARG A 53 -0.07 -3.80 14.61
CA ARG A 53 1.06 -3.14 15.27
C ARG A 53 2.33 -3.21 14.45
N ALA A 54 2.63 -4.36 13.84
CA ALA A 54 3.78 -4.53 12.95
C ALA A 54 3.66 -3.66 11.69
N HIS A 55 2.46 -3.62 11.09
CA HIS A 55 2.20 -2.78 9.92
C HIS A 55 2.37 -1.29 10.24
N ASN A 56 1.85 -0.85 11.38
CA ASN A 56 1.95 0.55 11.81
C ASN A 56 3.41 0.95 12.11
N ALA A 57 4.21 0.05 12.69
CA ALA A 57 5.65 0.27 12.87
C ALA A 57 6.37 0.44 11.52
N TYR A 58 6.06 -0.42 10.54
CA TYR A 58 6.61 -0.33 9.19
C TYR A 58 6.24 0.98 8.50
N LEU A 59 4.96 1.37 8.52
CA LEU A 59 4.50 2.64 7.95
C LEU A 59 5.18 3.84 8.62
N ARG A 60 5.35 3.81 9.95
CA ARG A 60 6.06 4.86 10.69
C ARG A 60 7.52 4.98 10.25
N THR A 61 8.21 3.86 10.02
CA THR A 61 9.58 3.88 9.50
C THR A 61 9.66 4.42 8.08
N LEU A 62 8.74 4.02 7.19
CA LEU A 62 8.67 4.53 5.82
C LEU A 62 8.44 6.04 5.77
N LEU A 63 7.49 6.53 6.56
CA LEU A 63 7.16 7.96 6.61
C LEU A 63 8.29 8.76 7.27
N ALA A 64 8.90 8.26 8.34
CA ALA A 64 10.04 8.92 8.99
C ALA A 64 11.30 8.96 8.11
N THR A 65 11.46 7.99 7.22
CA THR A 65 12.60 7.92 6.28
C THR A 65 12.31 8.64 4.96
N SER A 66 11.08 9.18 4.78
CA SER A 66 10.76 9.98 3.60
C SER A 66 11.41 11.37 3.71
N PRO A 67 12.19 11.82 2.70
CA PRO A 67 12.78 13.15 2.71
C PRO A 67 11.67 14.21 2.69
N PRO A 68 11.86 15.37 3.35
CA PRO A 68 10.87 16.44 3.34
C PRO A 68 10.66 16.91 1.89
N THR A 69 9.42 16.78 1.42
CA THR A 69 8.98 17.37 0.15
C THR A 69 9.13 18.88 0.26
N ARG A 70 10.15 19.42 -0.42
CA ARG A 70 10.39 20.87 -0.54
C ARG A 70 9.74 21.41 -1.80
#